data_AF-A0A6L9G409-F1
#
_entry.id   AF-A0A6L9G409-F1
#
_cell.length_a   1.000
_cell.length_b   1.000
_cell.length_c   1.000
_cell.angle_alpha   90.00
_cell.angle_beta   90.00
_cell.angle_gamma   90.00
#
_symmetry.space_group_name_H-M   'P 1'
#
loop_
_entity.id
_entity.type
_entity.pdbx_description
1 polymer ?
#
loop_
_entity_poly.entity_id
_entity_poly.type
_entity_poly.pdbx_seq_one_letter_code
_entity_poly.pdbx_strand_id
1 'polypeptide(L)'
;MTATIGAPEVQQLIGLQGAGELVVFMTLGTYSRDALALERQRPGLRLITGEDIVSLVLEHYPALPERWRTIMPLTPLLVVADTAS
;
A
#
# COMPACT_ATOMS: atom_id res chain seq x y z
N MET A 1 -7.13 -3.32 15.96
CA MET A 1 -6.73 -1.91 15.83
C MET A 1 -5.50 -1.88 14.94
N THR A 2 -5.57 -1.26 13.77
CA THR A 2 -4.40 -1.07 12.90
C THR A 2 -3.65 0.18 13.34
N ALA A 3 -2.32 0.10 13.45
CA ALA A 3 -1.49 1.23 13.88
C ALA A 3 -1.43 2.33 12.80
N THR A 4 -1.45 3.59 13.20
CA THR A 4 -1.25 4.74 12.31
C THR A 4 0.18 5.25 12.45
N ILE A 5 0.92 5.33 11.36
CA ILE A 5 2.29 5.86 11.34
C ILE A 5 2.26 7.38 11.17
N GLY A 6 2.99 8.09 12.03
CA GLY A 6 3.05 9.55 12.07
C GLY A 6 4.12 10.15 11.16
N ALA A 7 4.09 11.49 11.08
CA ALA A 7 5.12 12.26 10.41
C ALA A 7 6.53 12.10 11.03
N PRO A 8 6.72 12.01 12.36
CA PRO A 8 8.04 11.84 12.95
C PRO A 8 8.77 10.59 12.46
N GLU A 9 8.08 9.45 12.42
CA GLU A 9 8.63 8.18 11.95
C GLU A 9 9.02 8.25 10.47
N VAL A 10 8.18 8.89 9.65
CA VAL A 10 8.49 9.12 8.23
C VAL A 10 9.68 10.06 8.06
N GLN A 11 9.79 11.13 8.85
CA GLN A 11 10.92 12.07 8.79
C GLN A 11 12.25 11.40 9.16
N GLN A 12 12.26 10.56 10.19
CA GLN A 12 13.44 9.79 10.58
C GLN A 12 13.94 8.92 9.43
N LEU A 13 13.04 8.27 8.72
CA LEU A 13 13.37 7.38 7.62
C LEU A 13 13.88 8.16 6.40
N ILE A 14 13.28 9.31 6.08
CA ILE A 14 13.80 10.18 5.02
C ILE A 14 15.18 10.75 5.36
N GLY A 15 15.47 10.96 6.65
CA GLY A 15 16.80 11.41 7.10
C GLY A 15 17.95 10.48 6.69
N LEU A 16 17.65 9.23 6.33
CA LEU A 16 18.61 8.24 5.88
C LEU A 16 18.78 8.19 4.35
N GLN A 17 17.93 8.91 3.59
CA GLN A 17 17.91 8.87 2.13
C GLN A 17 19.10 9.62 1.52
N GLY A 18 19.89 8.93 0.71
CA GLY A 18 20.98 9.51 -0.08
C GLY A 18 20.50 10.32 -1.28
N ALA A 19 21.41 11.11 -1.86
CA ALA A 19 21.10 11.91 -3.05
C ALA A 19 20.77 11.01 -4.25
N GLY A 20 19.55 11.16 -4.80
CA GLY A 20 19.08 10.39 -5.95
C GLY A 20 18.52 9.00 -5.62
N GLU A 21 18.49 8.62 -4.34
CA GLU A 21 17.88 7.36 -3.92
C GLU A 21 16.36 7.46 -3.89
N LEU A 22 15.68 6.33 -4.11
CA LEU A 22 14.24 6.20 -3.97
C LEU A 22 13.93 5.37 -2.75
N VAL A 23 12.95 5.81 -1.97
CA VAL A 23 12.58 5.19 -0.71
C VAL A 23 11.11 4.81 -0.75
N VAL A 24 10.85 3.55 -0.42
CA VAL A 24 9.50 3.04 -0.22
C VAL A 24 9.37 2.65 1.24
N PHE A 25 8.39 3.25 1.92
CA PHE A 25 8.03 2.87 3.27
C PHE A 25 6.65 2.22 3.24
N MET A 26 6.55 1.03 3.85
CA MET A 26 5.36 0.20 3.86
C MET A 26 4.85 0.00 5.28
N THR A 27 3.53 0.03 5.44
CA THR A 27 2.82 -0.36 6.67
C THR A 27 1.57 -1.17 6.36
N LEU A 28 1.17 -2.07 7.27
CA LEU A 28 -0.13 -2.76 7.20
C LEU A 28 -1.28 -1.92 7.73
N GLY A 29 -0.97 -0.80 8.39
CA GLY A 29 -1.97 0.16 8.87
C GLY A 29 -2.10 1.34 7.91
N THR A 30 -2.22 2.52 8.48
CA THR A 30 -2.41 3.78 7.73
C THR A 30 -1.32 4.78 8.07
N TYR A 31 -1.22 5.85 7.28
CA TYR A 31 -0.39 7.01 7.58
C TYR A 31 -1.25 8.17 8.07
N SER A 32 -0.69 9.00 8.95
CA SER A 32 -1.33 10.26 9.31
C SER A 32 -1.38 11.23 8.12
N ARG A 33 -2.26 12.23 8.17
CA ARG A 33 -2.34 13.26 7.12
C ARG A 33 -1.03 14.00 6.92
N ASP A 34 -0.30 14.26 8.00
CA ASP A 34 0.98 14.95 7.97
C ASP A 34 2.06 14.07 7.31
N ALA A 35 2.05 12.76 7.57
CA ALA A 35 2.93 11.82 6.89
C ALA A 35 2.67 11.79 5.36
N LEU A 36 1.41 11.78 4.95
CA LEU A 36 1.05 11.87 3.52
C LEU A 36 1.43 13.22 2.90
N ALA A 37 1.45 14.31 3.68
CA ALA A 37 1.92 15.60 3.20
C ALA A 37 3.43 15.58 2.91
N LEU A 38 4.23 14.88 3.71
CA LEU A 38 5.67 14.71 3.49
C LEU A 38 5.98 13.98 2.19
N GLU A 39 5.20 12.93 1.87
CA GLU A 39 5.31 12.20 0.61
C GLU A 39 5.14 13.14 -0.60
N ARG A 40 4.09 13.98 -0.59
CA ARG A 40 3.84 14.94 -1.68
C ARG A 40 4.95 15.97 -1.86
N GLN A 41 5.66 16.31 -0.78
CA GLN A 41 6.75 17.28 -0.82
C GLN A 41 8.09 16.68 -1.26
N ARG A 42 8.22 15.35 -1.30
CA ARG A 42 9.48 14.67 -1.65
C ARG A 42 9.27 13.64 -2.76
N PRO A 43 9.63 13.97 -4.02
CA PRO A 43 9.38 13.09 -5.17
C PRO A 43 10.16 11.76 -5.15
N GLY A 44 11.08 11.56 -4.21
CA GLY A 44 11.81 10.30 -4.01
C GLY A 44 11.26 9.41 -2.90
N LEU A 45 10.13 9.77 -2.28
CA LEU A 45 9.49 8.99 -1.22
C LEU A 45 8.14 8.48 -1.69
N ARG A 46 7.87 7.19 -1.44
CA ARG A 46 6.55 6.58 -1.58
C ARG A 46 6.13 5.93 -0.27
N LEU A 47 4.91 6.22 0.16
CA LEU A 47 4.26 5.59 1.30
C LEU A 47 3.24 4.57 0.77
N ILE A 48 3.34 3.33 1.25
CA ILE A 48 2.46 2.22 0.86
C ILE A 48 1.70 1.74 2.10
N THR A 49 0.38 1.84 2.06
CA THR A 49 -0.52 1.40 3.13
C THR A 49 -0.93 -0.06 2.95
N GLY A 50 -1.61 -0.61 3.96
CA GLY A 50 -2.17 -1.96 3.87
C GLY A 50 -3.21 -2.07 2.74
N GLU A 51 -4.00 -1.03 2.52
CA GLU A 51 -4.99 -0.97 1.44
C GLU A 51 -4.33 -0.97 0.06
N ASP A 52 -3.22 -0.26 -0.10
CA ASP A 52 -2.44 -0.26 -1.35
C ASP A 52 -1.89 -1.66 -1.64
N ILE A 53 -1.40 -2.38 -0.62
CA ILE A 53 -0.90 -3.76 -0.77
C ILE A 53 -2.04 -4.68 -1.19
N VAL A 54 -3.19 -4.60 -0.52
CA VAL A 54 -4.37 -5.42 -0.88
C VAL A 54 -4.76 -5.15 -2.33
N SER A 55 -4.84 -3.89 -2.74
CA SER A 55 -5.19 -3.51 -4.10
C SER A 55 -4.19 -4.07 -5.12
N LEU A 56 -2.89 -3.91 -4.87
CA LEU A 56 -1.82 -4.43 -5.73
C LEU A 56 -1.86 -5.95 -5.85
N VAL A 57 -2.09 -6.65 -4.73
CA VAL A 57 -2.20 -8.10 -4.69
C VAL A 57 -3.41 -8.57 -5.47
N LEU A 58 -4.58 -7.94 -5.30
CA LEU A 58 -5.80 -8.31 -6.01
C LEU A 58 -5.71 -8.04 -7.51
N GLU A 59 -5.15 -6.89 -7.91
CA GLU A 59 -4.95 -6.51 -9.31
C GLU A 59 -4.04 -7.51 -10.04
N HIS A 60 -2.97 -7.95 -9.38
CA HIS A 60 -2.00 -8.87 -9.98
C HIS A 60 -2.14 -10.33 -9.53
N TYR A 61 -3.22 -10.66 -8.81
CA TYR A 61 -3.45 -12.00 -8.28
C TYR A 61 -3.36 -13.10 -9.37
N PRO A 62 -3.89 -12.93 -10.58
CA PRO A 62 -3.79 -13.94 -11.64
C PRO A 62 -2.35 -14.21 -12.09
N ALA A 63 -1.45 -13.22 -11.96
CA ALA A 63 -0.04 -13.33 -12.34
C ALA A 63 0.84 -13.90 -11.20
N LEU A 64 0.29 -14.07 -10.00
CA LEU A 64 1.06 -14.60 -8.87
C LEU A 64 1.39 -16.09 -9.07
N PRO A 65 2.62 -16.52 -8.71
CA PRO A 65 3.01 -17.91 -8.69
C PRO A 65 2.00 -18.78 -7.91
N GLU A 66 1.75 -19.99 -8.39
CA GLU A 66 0.74 -20.90 -7.82
C GLU A 66 0.89 -21.09 -6.31
N ARG A 67 2.12 -21.25 -5.81
CA ARG A 67 2.42 -21.36 -4.37
C ARG A 67 1.77 -20.25 -3.52
N TRP A 68 1.71 -19.03 -4.04
CA TRP A 68 1.12 -17.89 -3.33
C TRP A 68 -0.40 -17.88 -3.45
N ARG A 69 -0.95 -18.30 -4.59
CA ARG A 69 -2.39 -18.47 -4.80
C ARG A 69 -2.98 -19.60 -3.96
N THR A 70 -2.20 -20.63 -3.64
CA THR A 70 -2.61 -21.71 -2.72
C THR A 70 -2.65 -21.24 -1.27
N ILE A 71 -1.74 -20.35 -0.86
CA ILE A 71 -1.70 -19.81 0.51
C ILE A 71 -2.82 -18.79 0.74
N MET A 72 -3.20 -18.02 -0.29
CA MET A 72 -4.21 -16.96 -0.21
C MET A 72 -5.32 -17.15 -1.26
N PRO A 73 -6.13 -18.22 -1.18
CA PRO A 73 -7.15 -18.50 -2.19
C PRO A 73 -8.22 -17.40 -2.21
N LEU A 74 -8.40 -16.75 -3.36
CA LEU A 74 -9.50 -15.79 -3.56
C LEU A 74 -10.81 -16.51 -3.88
N THR A 75 -11.90 -16.05 -3.27
CA THR A 75 -13.26 -16.46 -3.59
C THR A 75 -13.85 -15.47 -4.58
N PRO A 76 -14.14 -15.85 -5.85
CA PRO A 76 -14.82 -14.96 -6.77
C PRO A 76 -16.26 -14.73 -6.29
N LEU A 77 -16.64 -13.46 -6.12
CA LEU A 77 -18.03 -13.08 -5.88
C LEU A 77 -18.66 -12.67 -7.20
N LEU A 78 -19.68 -13.41 -7.64
CA LEU A 78 -20.50 -13.02 -8.78
C LEU A 78 -21.47 -11.93 -8.31
N VAL A 79 -21.20 -10.68 -8.68
CA VAL A 79 -22.15 -9.59 -8.47
C VAL A 79 -23.19 -9.68 -9.58
N VAL A 80 -24.45 -9.88 -9.21
CA VAL A 80 -25.56 -9.72 -10.15
C VAL A 80 -25.64 -8.23 -10.46
N ALA A 81 -25.30 -7.86 -11.69
CA ALA A 81 -25.57 -6.51 -12.18
C ALA A 81 -27.08 -6.33 -12.19
N ASP A 82 -27.59 -5.43 -11.34
CA ASP A 82 -29.00 -5.06 -11.36
C ASP A 82 -29.23 -4.17 -12.59
N THR A 83 -29.32 -4.80 -13.75
CA THR A 83 -29.91 -4.19 -14.94
C THR A 83 -31.42 -4.42 -14.85
N ALA A 84 -32.09 -3.62 -14.02
CA ALA A 84 -33.54 -3.54 -14.01
C ALA A 84 -33.99 -2.08 -13.99
N SER A 85 -34.42 -1.64 -15.19
CA SER A 85 -35.32 -0.52 -15.54
C SER A 85 -34.88 0.92 -15.26
#